data_AF-A0A388P677-F1
#
_entry.id   AF-A0A388P677-F1
#
_cell.length_a   1.000
_cell.length_b   1.000
_cell.length_c   1.000
_cell.angle_alpha   90.00
_cell.angle_beta   90.00
_cell.angle_gamma   90.00
#
_symmetry.space_group_name_H-M   'P 1'
#
loop_
_entity.id
_entity.type
_entity.pdbx_description
1 polymer ?
#
loop_
_entity_poly.entity_id
_entity_poly.type
_entity_poly.pdbx_seq_one_letter_code
_entity_poly.pdbx_strand_id
1 'polypeptide(L)'
;MTGLGCMDSGFSHSSGAEQNFRFLTYPRRKAADLMSAFGNAVPGLTLQPQQQADGTQGVYLAVGDWPKLRPTAISLFMLRQACVWAPNPFVGLSTGKRELFIKHLGSEAFFDELRTQGARIDLARWMKRWDGDAAAFRARTAPFYLYG
;
A
#
# COMPACT_ATOMS: atom_id res chain seq x y z
N MET A 1 6.03 3.62 0.41
CA MET A 1 5.96 3.49 -1.06
C MET A 1 4.59 2.98 -1.42
N THR A 2 3.87 3.69 -2.29
CA THR A 2 2.49 3.38 -2.68
C THR A 2 2.38 2.47 -3.90
N GLY A 3 3.47 2.30 -4.66
CA GLY A 3 3.49 1.56 -5.94
C GLY A 3 2.82 0.20 -5.89
N LEU A 4 3.20 -0.64 -4.92
CA LEU A 4 2.61 -1.95 -4.67
C LEU A 4 1.08 -1.88 -4.46
N GLY A 5 0.61 -0.84 -3.77
CA GLY A 5 -0.81 -0.62 -3.50
C GLY A 5 -1.62 -0.22 -4.73
N CYS A 6 -0.98 0.14 -5.84
CA CYS A 6 -1.61 0.52 -7.10
C CYS A 6 -1.75 -0.63 -8.11
N MET A 7 -1.17 -1.81 -7.82
CA MET A 7 -1.23 -2.96 -8.73
C MET A 7 -2.66 -3.50 -8.83
N ASP A 8 -3.32 -3.21 -9.95
CA ASP A 8 -4.68 -3.62 -10.28
C ASP A 8 -5.75 -3.25 -9.23
N SER A 9 -5.44 -2.31 -8.35
CA SER A 9 -6.33 -1.88 -7.26
C SER A 9 -7.23 -0.69 -7.64
N GLY A 10 -6.91 -0.01 -8.73
CA GLY A 10 -7.55 1.25 -9.15
C GLY A 10 -6.98 2.49 -8.48
N PHE A 11 -6.08 2.37 -7.50
CA PHE A 11 -5.31 3.51 -7.00
C PHE A 11 -4.31 3.99 -8.05
N SER A 12 -4.10 5.29 -8.13
CA SER A 12 -2.97 5.88 -8.84
C SER A 12 -2.05 6.60 -7.87
N HIS A 13 -0.75 6.54 -8.15
CA HIS A 13 0.29 7.23 -7.39
C HIS A 13 1.05 8.29 -8.23
N SER A 14 0.50 8.67 -9.39
CA SER A 14 1.11 9.61 -10.33
C SER A 14 0.27 10.87 -10.42
N SER A 15 0.88 12.02 -10.08
CA SER A 15 0.35 13.34 -10.39
C SER A 15 1.51 14.28 -10.71
N GLY A 16 1.70 14.54 -12.01
CA GLY A 16 2.87 15.27 -12.49
C GLY A 16 4.20 14.57 -12.20
N ALA A 17 5.30 15.14 -12.70
CA ALA A 17 6.63 14.54 -12.58
C ALA A 17 7.18 14.53 -11.13
N GLU A 18 6.72 15.44 -10.26
CA GLU A 18 7.38 15.73 -8.99
C GLU A 18 6.85 14.95 -7.78
N GLN A 19 5.69 14.28 -7.88
CA GLN A 19 5.03 13.64 -6.73
C GLN A 19 4.83 12.14 -6.89
N ASN A 20 5.58 11.52 -7.80
CA ASN A 20 5.52 10.07 -8.02
C ASN A 20 5.70 9.30 -6.71
N PHE A 21 4.81 8.32 -6.49
CA PHE A 21 4.76 7.48 -5.29
C PHE A 21 4.39 8.20 -4.00
N ARG A 22 4.06 9.49 -4.06
CA ARG A 22 3.73 10.32 -2.89
C ARG A 22 2.37 11.00 -2.99
N PHE A 23 1.71 10.99 -4.14
CA PHE A 23 0.35 11.51 -4.25
C PHE A 23 -0.60 10.39 -4.63
N LEU A 24 -1.64 10.17 -3.83
CA LEU A 24 -2.62 9.12 -4.06
C LEU A 24 -3.93 9.70 -4.58
N THR A 25 -4.47 9.03 -5.60
CA THR A 25 -5.83 9.26 -6.11
C THR A 25 -6.55 7.92 -6.30
N TYR A 26 -7.88 7.98 -6.37
CA TYR A 26 -8.73 6.84 -6.72
C TYR A 26 -9.95 7.33 -7.50
N PRO A 27 -10.39 6.63 -8.57
CA PRO A 27 -11.52 7.05 -9.40
C PRO A 27 -12.79 7.36 -8.59
N ARG A 28 -13.37 8.55 -8.82
CA ARG A 28 -14.61 9.01 -8.17
C ARG A 28 -14.52 9.13 -6.64
N ARG A 29 -13.32 9.20 -6.07
CA ARG A 29 -13.10 9.48 -4.64
C ARG A 29 -12.41 10.82 -4.48
N LYS A 30 -12.84 11.57 -3.46
CA LYS A 30 -12.24 12.86 -3.10
C LYS A 30 -11.14 12.65 -2.07
N ALA A 31 -10.33 13.70 -1.85
CA ALA A 31 -9.30 13.68 -0.82
C ALA A 31 -9.85 13.30 0.57
N ALA A 32 -11.07 13.74 0.91
CA ALA A 32 -11.74 13.39 2.17
C ALA A 32 -11.98 11.87 2.34
N ASP A 33 -12.30 11.14 1.25
CA ASP A 33 -12.47 9.69 1.31
C ASP A 33 -11.14 8.98 1.61
N LEU A 34 -10.05 9.45 1.01
CA LEU A 34 -8.69 8.95 1.22
C LEU A 34 -8.21 9.24 2.65
N MET A 35 -8.47 10.45 3.15
CA MET A 35 -8.19 10.84 4.54
C MET A 35 -8.94 9.94 5.53
N SER A 36 -10.23 9.66 5.28
CA SER A 36 -11.04 8.77 6.12
C SER A 36 -10.50 7.33 6.11
N ALA A 37 -10.10 6.82 4.94
CA ALA A 37 -9.60 5.45 4.82
C ALA A 37 -8.21 5.24 5.45
N PHE A 38 -7.32 6.24 5.40
CA PHE A 38 -5.90 6.04 5.66
C PHE A 38 -5.27 7.00 6.67
N GLY A 39 -5.98 8.02 7.15
CA GLY A 39 -5.39 9.15 7.89
C GLY A 39 -4.48 8.74 9.06
N ASN A 40 -4.80 7.62 9.73
CA ASN A 40 -4.00 7.06 10.83
C ASN A 40 -3.59 5.59 10.60
N ALA A 41 -3.66 5.09 9.36
CA ALA A 41 -3.44 3.68 9.08
C ALA A 41 -1.98 3.23 9.25
N VAL A 42 -1.03 4.15 9.04
CA VAL A 42 0.40 3.88 9.12
C VAL A 42 1.07 4.90 10.06
N PRO A 43 1.66 4.45 11.18
CA PRO A 43 2.44 5.33 12.04
C PRO A 43 3.55 6.06 11.28
N GLY A 44 3.77 7.34 11.60
CA GLY A 44 4.78 8.18 10.97
C GLY A 44 4.46 8.65 9.55
N LEU A 45 3.30 8.27 9.00
CA LEU A 45 2.79 8.79 7.73
C LEU A 45 1.72 9.85 7.99
N THR A 46 1.84 11.00 7.32
CA THR A 46 0.87 12.10 7.37
C THR A 46 0.23 12.27 6.00
N LEU A 47 -1.10 12.28 5.94
CA LEU A 47 -1.83 12.57 4.71
C LEU A 47 -2.21 14.04 4.66
N GLN A 48 -1.96 14.66 3.51
CA GLN A 48 -2.25 16.07 3.25
C GLN A 48 -3.17 16.15 2.02
N PRO A 49 -4.44 16.56 2.16
CA PRO A 49 -5.31 16.75 1.02
C PRO A 49 -4.75 17.84 0.11
N GLN A 50 -4.66 17.58 -1.19
CA GLN A 50 -4.24 18.58 -2.17
C GLN A 50 -5.12 18.50 -3.43
N GLN A 51 -5.16 19.60 -4.15
CA GLN A 51 -5.75 19.70 -5.48
C GLN A 51 -4.67 20.16 -6.46
N GLN A 52 -4.49 19.41 -7.55
CA GLN A 52 -3.57 19.73 -8.62
C GLN A 52 -4.15 20.87 -9.50
N ALA A 53 -3.30 21.49 -10.31
CA ALA A 53 -3.69 22.59 -11.19
C ALA A 53 -4.78 22.21 -12.22
N ASP A 54 -4.81 20.93 -12.64
CA ASP A 54 -5.83 20.37 -13.53
C ASP A 54 -7.17 20.04 -12.80
N GLY A 55 -7.27 20.37 -11.52
CA GLY A 55 -8.43 20.12 -10.68
C GLY A 55 -8.44 18.74 -10.01
N THR A 56 -7.50 17.85 -10.31
CA THR A 56 -7.40 16.52 -9.70
C THR A 56 -7.24 16.62 -8.18
N GLN A 57 -8.15 16.02 -7.42
CA GLN A 57 -8.07 15.94 -5.97
C GLN A 57 -7.47 14.61 -5.51
N GLY A 58 -6.64 14.67 -4.47
CA GLY A 58 -6.00 13.50 -3.88
C GLY A 58 -5.35 13.84 -2.55
N VAL A 59 -4.50 12.93 -2.07
CA VAL A 59 -3.73 13.15 -0.85
C VAL A 59 -2.24 12.97 -1.12
N TYR A 60 -1.46 13.96 -0.69
CA TYR A 60 -0.01 13.83 -0.59
C TYR A 60 0.35 13.08 0.69
N LEU A 61 1.30 12.16 0.59
CA LEU A 61 1.80 11.30 1.65
C LEU A 61 3.14 11.84 2.11
N ALA A 62 3.11 12.64 3.18
CA ALA A 62 4.29 13.15 3.84
C ALA A 62 4.78 12.18 4.92
N VAL A 63 6.10 12.12 5.12
CA VAL A 63 6.66 11.43 6.28
C VAL A 63 6.67 12.40 7.45
N GLY A 64 5.87 12.13 8.48
CA GLY A 64 5.80 12.93 9.70
C GLY A 64 6.79 12.47 10.78
N ASP A 65 7.15 11.19 10.79
CA ASP A 65 8.06 10.59 11.78
C ASP A 65 8.80 9.41 11.14
N TRP A 66 10.09 9.60 10.84
CA TRP A 66 10.92 8.59 10.17
C TRP A 66 11.13 7.33 11.02
N PRO A 67 11.50 7.41 12.31
CA PRO A 67 11.62 6.23 13.17
C PRO A 67 10.36 5.36 13.26
N LYS A 68 9.17 5.97 13.20
CA LYS A 68 7.90 5.23 13.27
C LYS A 68 7.39 4.73 11.93
N LEU A 69 7.88 5.29 10.82
CA LEU A 69 7.37 4.99 9.50
C LEU A 69 7.60 3.51 9.14
N ARG A 70 6.52 2.86 8.68
CA ARG A 70 6.58 1.57 7.98
C ARG A 70 6.25 1.79 6.50
N PRO A 71 7.24 2.10 5.63
CA PRO A 71 6.99 2.67 4.32
C PRO A 71 6.10 1.82 3.42
N THR A 72 6.18 0.50 3.50
CA THR A 72 5.42 -0.43 2.63
C THR A 72 4.05 -0.78 3.18
N ALA A 73 3.75 -0.47 4.45
CA ALA A 73 2.50 -0.89 5.08
C ALA A 73 1.27 -0.28 4.41
N ILE A 74 1.36 0.98 3.94
CA ILE A 74 0.25 1.68 3.29
C ILE A 74 -0.31 0.91 2.09
N SER A 75 0.55 0.20 1.34
CA SER A 75 0.12 -0.59 0.20
C SER A 75 -0.86 -1.70 0.57
N LEU A 76 -0.68 -2.37 1.71
CA LEU A 76 -1.60 -3.43 2.14
C LEU A 76 -2.97 -2.86 2.50
N PHE A 77 -2.99 -1.68 3.14
CA PHE A 77 -4.23 -0.96 3.40
C PHE A 77 -4.93 -0.54 2.10
N MET A 78 -4.18 -0.03 1.11
CA MET A 78 -4.72 0.32 -0.20
C MET A 78 -5.36 -0.88 -0.90
N LEU A 79 -4.68 -2.03 -0.93
CA LEU A 79 -5.20 -3.26 -1.55
C LEU A 79 -6.52 -3.71 -0.90
N ARG A 80 -6.60 -3.71 0.43
CA ARG A 80 -7.86 -3.99 1.13
C ARG A 80 -8.92 -2.94 0.81
N GLN A 81 -8.56 -1.66 0.82
CA GLN A 81 -9.50 -0.57 0.58
C GLN A 81 -10.09 -0.59 -0.83
N ALA A 82 -9.32 -1.04 -1.83
CA ALA A 82 -9.84 -1.25 -3.18
C ALA A 82 -11.01 -2.25 -3.20
N CYS A 83 -10.96 -3.30 -2.37
CA CYS A 83 -12.05 -4.26 -2.21
C CYS A 83 -13.24 -3.71 -1.41
N VAL A 84 -13.08 -2.60 -0.69
CA VAL A 84 -14.17 -1.90 0.00
C VAL A 84 -14.90 -0.96 -0.98
N TRP A 85 -14.15 -0.31 -1.88
CA TRP A 85 -14.70 0.70 -2.78
C TRP A 85 -15.21 0.16 -4.12
N ALA A 86 -14.88 -1.07 -4.47
CA ALA A 86 -15.30 -1.73 -5.69
C ALA A 86 -15.51 -3.24 -5.43
N PRO A 87 -16.24 -3.95 -6.31
CA PRO A 87 -16.15 -5.41 -6.36
C PRO A 87 -14.69 -5.84 -6.38
N ASN A 88 -14.36 -6.91 -5.64
CA ASN A 88 -12.97 -7.32 -5.41
C ASN A 88 -12.19 -7.40 -6.74
N PRO A 89 -11.26 -6.46 -7.00
CA PRO A 89 -10.61 -6.35 -8.31
C PRO A 89 -9.61 -7.49 -8.56
N PHE A 90 -9.28 -8.27 -7.53
CA PHE A 90 -8.28 -9.33 -7.61
C PHE A 90 -8.86 -10.68 -8.03
N VAL A 91 -10.19 -10.89 -8.00
CA VAL A 91 -10.86 -12.18 -8.29
C VAL A 91 -10.64 -12.66 -9.73
N GLY A 92 -10.67 -11.74 -10.68
CA GLY A 92 -10.65 -12.03 -12.12
C GLY A 92 -9.35 -11.63 -12.83
N LEU A 93 -8.24 -11.48 -12.09
CA LEU A 93 -6.97 -11.12 -12.73
C LEU A 93 -6.49 -12.23 -13.67
N SER A 94 -5.96 -11.83 -14.81
CA SER A 94 -5.27 -12.75 -15.70
C SER A 94 -4.04 -13.35 -15.01
N THR A 95 -3.60 -14.52 -15.47
CA THR A 95 -2.41 -15.20 -14.93
C THR A 95 -1.19 -14.28 -14.88
N GLY A 96 -0.92 -13.53 -15.95
CA GLY A 96 0.21 -12.60 -15.98
C GLY A 96 0.12 -11.47 -14.94
N LYS A 97 -1.07 -10.92 -14.69
CA LYS A 97 -1.26 -9.88 -13.66
C LYS A 97 -1.11 -10.45 -12.24
N ARG A 98 -1.65 -11.66 -12.01
CA ARG A 98 -1.44 -12.40 -10.75
C ARG A 98 0.04 -12.64 -10.49
N GLU A 99 0.77 -13.16 -11.48
CA GLU A 99 2.20 -13.41 -11.34
C GLU A 99 2.99 -12.13 -11.07
N LEU A 100 2.66 -11.05 -11.77
CA LEU A 100 3.29 -9.75 -11.54
C LEU A 100 3.05 -9.24 -10.13
N PHE A 101 1.81 -9.33 -9.63
CA PHE A 101 1.47 -8.97 -8.25
C PHE A 101 2.29 -9.78 -7.25
N ILE A 102 2.36 -11.11 -7.43
CA ILE A 102 3.09 -12.01 -6.54
C ILE A 102 4.59 -11.69 -6.57
N LYS A 103 5.17 -11.38 -7.73
CA LYS A 103 6.59 -10.98 -7.86
C LYS A 103 6.91 -9.70 -7.09
N HIS A 104 6.01 -8.72 -7.10
CA HIS A 104 6.22 -7.45 -6.39
C HIS A 104 5.95 -7.55 -4.88
N LEU A 105 4.94 -8.32 -4.48
CA LEU A 105 4.60 -8.48 -3.07
C LEU A 105 5.51 -9.51 -2.37
N GLY A 106 5.92 -10.55 -3.10
CA GLY A 106 6.69 -11.69 -2.58
C GLY A 106 5.85 -12.72 -1.82
N SER A 107 4.52 -12.74 -1.99
CA SER A 107 3.63 -13.65 -1.24
C SER A 107 2.41 -14.08 -2.05
N GLU A 108 2.43 -15.33 -2.51
CA GLU A 108 1.25 -15.97 -3.12
C GLU A 108 0.12 -16.16 -2.09
N ALA A 109 0.46 -16.56 -0.86
CA ALA A 109 -0.53 -16.76 0.19
C ALA A 109 -1.31 -15.47 0.54
N PHE A 110 -0.65 -14.30 0.50
CA PHE A 110 -1.36 -13.04 0.69
C PHE A 110 -2.29 -12.75 -0.49
N PHE A 111 -1.81 -12.97 -1.72
CA PHE A 111 -2.62 -12.77 -2.91
C PHE A 111 -3.87 -13.64 -2.89
N ASP A 112 -3.75 -14.93 -2.61
CA ASP A 112 -4.89 -15.85 -2.56
C ASP A 112 -5.91 -15.47 -1.49
N GLU A 113 -5.45 -15.00 -0.33
CA GLU A 113 -6.34 -14.52 0.71
C GLU A 113 -7.03 -13.21 0.33
N LEU A 114 -6.29 -12.24 -0.25
CA LEU A 114 -6.86 -10.99 -0.74
C LEU A 114 -7.91 -11.26 -1.84
N ARG A 115 -7.61 -12.19 -2.74
CA ARG A 115 -8.51 -12.60 -3.82
C ARG A 115 -9.79 -13.23 -3.29
N THR A 116 -9.71 -14.05 -2.25
CA THR A 116 -10.87 -14.79 -1.71
C THR A 116 -11.66 -14.02 -0.66
N GLN A 117 -10.98 -13.25 0.18
CA GLN A 117 -11.59 -12.53 1.31
C GLN A 117 -11.83 -11.05 1.04
N GLY A 118 -11.10 -10.45 0.09
CA GLY A 118 -11.22 -9.04 -0.30
C GLY A 118 -11.08 -8.12 0.90
N ALA A 119 -12.11 -7.31 1.16
CA ALA A 119 -12.15 -6.36 2.27
C ALA A 119 -12.00 -7.00 3.66
N ARG A 120 -12.26 -8.30 3.79
CA ARG A 120 -12.22 -9.05 5.07
C ARG A 120 -10.83 -9.56 5.45
N ILE A 121 -9.81 -9.38 4.59
CA ILE A 121 -8.44 -9.82 4.87
C ILE A 121 -7.93 -9.26 6.21
N ASP A 122 -7.34 -10.13 7.03
CA ASP A 122 -6.78 -9.75 8.32
C ASP A 122 -5.37 -9.16 8.15
N LEU A 123 -5.33 -7.84 7.90
CA LEU A 123 -4.08 -7.12 7.77
C LEU A 123 -3.24 -7.12 9.03
N ALA A 124 -3.85 -7.19 10.23
CA ALA A 124 -3.08 -7.17 11.47
C ALA A 124 -2.23 -8.44 11.60
N ARG A 125 -2.83 -9.61 11.28
CA ARG A 125 -2.10 -10.88 11.22
C ARG A 125 -1.00 -10.86 10.16
N TRP A 126 -1.27 -10.32 8.97
CA TRP A 126 -0.26 -10.20 7.91
C TRP A 126 0.90 -9.27 8.28
N MET A 127 0.61 -8.13 8.90
CA MET A 127 1.65 -7.20 9.40
C MET A 127 2.49 -7.85 10.50
N LYS A 128 1.87 -8.59 11.43
CA LYS A 128 2.59 -9.32 12.48
C LYS A 128 3.51 -10.39 11.89
N ARG A 129 3.04 -11.14 10.88
CA ARG A 129 3.89 -12.10 10.16
C ARG A 129 5.07 -11.42 9.50
N TRP A 130 4.84 -10.32 8.77
CA TRP A 130 5.90 -9.55 8.15
C TRP A 130 6.93 -9.08 9.17
N ASP A 131 6.50 -8.58 10.33
CA ASP A 131 7.42 -8.15 11.39
C ASP A 131 8.32 -9.30 11.89
N GLY A 132 7.76 -10.50 12.01
CA GLY A 132 8.50 -11.72 12.32
C GLY A 132 9.52 -12.07 11.23
N ASP A 133 9.10 -12.10 9.97
CA ASP A 133 9.96 -12.40 8.82
C ASP A 133 11.11 -11.38 8.71
N ALA A 134 10.83 -10.10 8.95
CA ALA A 134 11.83 -9.04 8.94
C ALA A 134 12.81 -9.15 10.11
N ALA A 135 12.34 -9.54 11.31
CA ALA A 135 13.21 -9.77 12.46
C ALA A 135 14.14 -10.97 12.22
N ALA A 136 13.61 -12.08 11.70
CA ALA A 136 14.39 -13.25 11.33
C ALA A 136 15.42 -12.92 10.24
N PHE A 137 15.04 -12.13 9.23
CA PHE A 137 15.97 -11.66 8.20
C PHE A 137 17.11 -10.85 8.80
N ARG A 138 16.82 -9.84 9.63
CA ARG A 138 17.83 -9.02 10.30
C ARG A 138 18.79 -9.86 11.15
N ALA A 139 18.28 -10.82 11.91
CA ALA A 139 19.11 -11.72 12.71
C ALA A 139 20.05 -12.56 11.84
N ARG A 140 19.54 -13.12 10.74
CA ARG A 140 20.33 -13.90 9.78
C ARG A 140 21.39 -13.06 9.07
N THR A 141 21.10 -11.78 8.80
CA THR A 141 22.02 -10.90 8.08
C THR A 141 23.05 -10.21 8.96
N ALA A 142 22.86 -10.18 10.27
CA ALA A 142 23.73 -9.47 11.21
C ALA A 142 25.24 -9.81 11.09
N PRO A 143 25.66 -11.07 10.87
CA PRO A 143 27.08 -11.40 10.69
C PRO A 143 27.72 -10.78 9.43
N PHE A 144 26.92 -10.27 8.49
CA PHE A 144 27.39 -9.72 7.22
C PHE A 144 27.34 -8.18 7.18
N TYR A 145 27.08 -7.51 8.31
CA TYR A 145 27.04 -6.06 8.36
C TYR A 145 28.45 -5.46 8.27
N LEU A 146 28.62 -4.51 7.35
CA LEU A 146 29.87 -3.77 7.15
C LEU A 146 29.88 -2.41 7.88
N TYR A 147 28.70 -1.98 8.35
CA TYR A 147 28.47 -0.72 9.04
C TYR A 147 27.67 -1.00 10.31
N GLY A 148 28.07 -0.38 11.42
CA GLY A 148 27.42 -0.46 12.73
C GLY A 148 26.79 0.86 13.13
#